data_AF-A0A520ALI6-F1
#
_entry.id   AF-A0A520ALI6-F1
#
_cell.length_a   1.000
_cell.length_b   1.000
_cell.length_c   1.000
_cell.angle_alpha   90.00
_cell.angle_beta   90.00
_cell.angle_gamma   90.00
#
_symmetry.space_group_name_H-M   'P 1'
#
loop_
_entity.id
_entity.type
_entity.pdbx_description
1 polymer ?
#
loop_
_entity_poly.entity_id
_entity_poly.type
_entity_poly.pdbx_seq_one_letter_code
_entity_poly.pdbx_strand_id
1 'polypeptide(L)'
;ITGYDVFLTETDKNLVNFELDLYWVARSGNDPLALFKKYPGRFPMWHVKDMDKAKPEQNTEVGKGSIDFKAIFAEKKLSGMKHFFVEHENNYNPNPIGSIKTSCDYIKANLI
;
A
#
# COMPACT_ATOMS: atom_id res chain seq x y z
N ILE A 1 -12.27 -19.04 -4.75
CA ILE A 1 -10.87 -19.14 -4.31
C ILE A 1 -9.99 -18.71 -5.48
N THR A 2 -9.07 -17.77 -5.26
CA THR A 2 -8.14 -17.23 -6.27
C THR A 2 -6.74 -17.79 -6.06
N GLY A 3 -5.84 -17.67 -7.05
CA GLY A 3 -4.43 -18.05 -6.86
C GLY A 3 -3.77 -17.28 -5.71
N TYR A 4 -4.14 -16.00 -5.54
CA TYR A 4 -3.69 -15.17 -4.41
C TYR A 4 -4.14 -15.75 -3.05
N ASP A 5 -5.39 -16.22 -2.95
CA ASP A 5 -5.89 -16.86 -1.73
C ASP A 5 -5.08 -18.12 -1.40
N VAL A 6 -4.81 -18.99 -2.39
CA VAL A 6 -4.04 -20.23 -2.19
C VAL A 6 -2.65 -19.93 -1.66
N PHE A 7 -1.94 -18.98 -2.27
CA PHE A 7 -0.61 -18.58 -1.81
C PHE A 7 -0.64 -18.04 -0.37
N LEU A 8 -1.66 -17.28 0.01
CA LEU A 8 -1.81 -16.75 1.37
C LEU A 8 -2.31 -17.76 2.41
N THR A 9 -2.89 -18.89 2.01
CA THR A 9 -3.38 -19.91 2.97
C THR A 9 -2.48 -21.12 3.05
N GLU A 10 -1.78 -21.47 1.97
CA GLU A 10 -1.09 -22.77 1.85
C GLU A 10 0.44 -22.67 1.90
N THR A 11 1.00 -21.47 1.82
CA THR A 11 2.44 -21.28 2.10
C THR A 11 2.72 -21.16 3.60
N ASP A 12 3.83 -21.75 4.06
CA ASP A 12 4.28 -21.60 5.45
C ASP A 12 4.61 -20.13 5.74
N LYS A 13 3.86 -19.53 6.66
CA LYS A 13 3.99 -18.13 7.09
C LYS A 13 5.36 -17.79 7.70
N ASN A 14 6.13 -18.78 8.13
CA ASN A 14 7.47 -18.57 8.68
C ASN A 14 8.54 -18.52 7.57
N LEU A 15 8.22 -19.00 6.37
CA LEU A 15 9.14 -19.07 5.23
C LEU A 15 8.74 -18.12 4.09
N VAL A 16 7.45 -17.81 3.94
CA VAL A 16 6.92 -16.99 2.85
C VAL A 16 6.08 -15.83 3.39
N ASN A 17 6.56 -14.62 3.10
CA ASN A 17 5.89 -13.36 3.40
C ASN A 17 5.38 -12.70 2.13
N PHE A 18 4.33 -11.88 2.26
CA PHE A 18 3.77 -11.12 1.14
C PHE A 18 4.04 -9.63 1.32
N GLU A 19 4.63 -9.02 0.31
CA GLU A 19 4.65 -7.57 0.18
C GLU A 19 3.36 -7.12 -0.51
N LEU A 20 2.56 -6.31 0.19
CA LEU A 20 1.27 -5.87 -0.33
C LEU A 20 1.41 -4.51 -1.01
N ASP A 21 1.14 -4.47 -2.30
CA ASP A 21 0.97 -3.19 -3.00
C ASP A 21 -0.44 -2.65 -2.78
N LEU A 22 -0.54 -1.60 -1.96
CA LEU A 22 -1.81 -1.03 -1.54
C LEU A 22 -2.54 -0.33 -2.69
N TYR A 23 -1.81 0.22 -3.65
CA TYR A 23 -2.40 0.83 -4.85
C TYR A 23 -3.07 -0.23 -5.70
N TRP A 24 -2.39 -1.36 -5.96
CA TRP A 24 -2.96 -2.41 -6.82
C TRP A 24 -4.15 -3.11 -6.16
N VAL A 25 -4.15 -3.26 -4.84
CA VAL A 25 -5.34 -3.72 -4.10
C VAL A 25 -6.51 -2.76 -4.33
N ALA A 26 -6.34 -1.47 -4.05
CA ALA A 26 -7.37 -0.46 -4.25
C ALA A 26 -7.83 -0.37 -5.73
N ARG A 27 -6.89 -0.43 -6.68
CA ARG A 27 -7.16 -0.34 -8.12
C ARG A 27 -8.01 -1.48 -8.65
N SER A 28 -7.85 -2.67 -8.06
CA SER A 28 -8.66 -3.85 -8.36
C SER A 28 -10.07 -3.82 -7.76
N GLY A 29 -10.40 -2.77 -6.99
CA GLY A 29 -11.67 -2.64 -6.27
C GLY A 29 -11.73 -3.42 -4.95
N ASN A 30 -10.60 -3.98 -4.49
CA ASN A 30 -10.51 -4.65 -3.21
C ASN A 30 -10.12 -3.67 -2.10
N ASP A 31 -10.50 -3.99 -0.85
CA ASP A 31 -10.17 -3.21 0.34
C ASP A 31 -8.94 -3.79 1.06
N PRO A 32 -7.84 -3.04 1.19
CA PRO A 32 -6.67 -3.48 1.97
C PRO A 32 -7.00 -3.83 3.42
N LEU A 33 -7.93 -3.12 4.06
CA LEU A 33 -8.31 -3.38 5.46
C LEU A 33 -9.06 -4.71 5.59
N ALA A 34 -9.91 -5.03 4.62
CA ALA A 34 -10.54 -6.35 4.53
C ALA A 34 -9.51 -7.46 4.34
N LEU A 35 -8.46 -7.24 3.54
CA LEU A 35 -7.37 -8.21 3.39
C LEU A 35 -6.58 -8.39 4.69
N PHE A 36 -6.28 -7.31 5.43
CA PHE A 36 -5.62 -7.41 6.73
C PHE A 36 -6.42 -8.24 7.73
N LYS A 37 -7.75 -8.05 7.75
CA LYS A 37 -8.66 -8.85 8.60
C LYS A 37 -8.74 -10.31 8.17
N LYS A 38 -8.73 -10.57 6.85
CA LYS A 38 -8.82 -11.93 6.29
C LYS A 38 -7.51 -12.71 6.51
N TYR A 39 -6.36 -12.03 6.45
CA TYR A 39 -5.03 -12.62 6.53
C TYR A 39 -4.13 -11.87 7.53
N PRO A 40 -4.48 -11.88 8.83
CA PRO A 40 -3.76 -11.12 9.83
C PRO A 40 -2.28 -11.56 9.92
N GLY A 41 -1.38 -10.59 9.91
CA GLY A 41 0.06 -10.82 10.00
C GLY A 41 0.75 -11.30 8.71
N ARG A 42 0.04 -11.44 7.59
CA ARG A 42 0.63 -11.94 6.33
C ARG A 42 1.34 -10.89 5.47
N PHE A 43 1.24 -9.61 5.83
CA PHE A 43 1.74 -8.48 5.02
C PHE A 43 2.78 -7.64 5.78
N PRO A 44 3.99 -8.19 6.04
CA PRO A 44 5.02 -7.47 6.77
C PRO A 44 5.69 -6.33 5.99
N MET A 45 5.46 -6.25 4.68
CA MET A 45 6.00 -5.21 3.80
C MET A 45 4.88 -4.63 2.95
N TRP A 46 4.92 -3.32 2.70
CA TRP A 46 3.94 -2.63 1.86
C TRP A 46 4.63 -1.76 0.81
N HIS A 47 4.08 -1.71 -0.41
CA HIS A 47 4.29 -0.58 -1.30
C HIS A 47 3.25 0.51 -1.05
N VAL A 48 3.72 1.75 -0.93
CA VAL A 48 2.91 2.94 -0.63
C VAL A 48 3.07 3.93 -1.77
N LYS A 49 2.09 3.95 -2.66
CA LYS A 49 1.91 4.93 -3.74
C LYS A 49 0.43 5.30 -3.83
N ASP A 50 0.12 6.55 -4.14
CA ASP A 50 -1.26 7.05 -4.10
C ASP A 50 -1.85 7.15 -5.50
N MET A 51 -3.18 7.13 -5.58
CA MET A 51 -3.92 7.07 -6.82
C MET A 51 -4.53 8.41 -7.16
N ASP A 52 -4.28 8.89 -8.37
CA ASP A 52 -4.90 10.13 -8.83
C ASP A 52 -6.43 10.00 -8.81
N LYS A 53 -7.09 11.05 -8.32
CA LYS A 53 -8.54 11.07 -8.09
C LYS A 53 -9.35 11.08 -9.40
N ALA A 54 -8.80 11.68 -10.45
CA ALA A 54 -9.46 11.84 -11.75
C ALA A 54 -9.02 10.78 -12.76
N LYS A 55 -7.78 10.30 -12.65
CA LYS A 55 -7.15 9.32 -13.55
C LYS A 55 -6.59 8.13 -12.74
N PRO A 56 -7.43 7.16 -12.35
CA PRO A 56 -7.03 6.05 -11.48
C PRO A 56 -5.91 5.14 -12.02
N GLU A 57 -5.51 5.27 -13.28
CA GLU A 57 -4.33 4.65 -13.87
C GLU A 57 -3.01 5.39 -13.56
N GLN A 58 -3.09 6.61 -13.05
CA GLN A 58 -1.97 7.45 -12.69
C GLN A 58 -1.72 7.46 -11.19
N ASN A 59 -0.44 7.53 -10.81
CA ASN A 59 -0.05 7.82 -9.45
C ASN A 59 -0.23 9.31 -9.13
N THR A 60 -0.23 9.64 -7.86
CA THR A 60 0.01 10.98 -7.34
C THR A 60 0.81 10.88 -6.04
N GLU A 61 1.28 12.01 -5.52
CA GLU A 61 2.01 11.98 -4.24
C GLU A 61 1.09 11.57 -3.08
N VAL A 62 1.64 10.79 -2.16
CA VAL A 62 0.89 10.26 -1.01
C VAL A 62 0.25 11.40 -0.22
N GLY A 63 -1.07 11.30 -0.02
CA GLY A 63 -1.86 12.33 0.67
C GLY A 63 -2.61 13.28 -0.27
N LYS A 64 -2.33 13.24 -1.58
CA LYS A 64 -3.07 14.01 -2.59
C LYS A 64 -4.10 13.16 -3.35
N GLY A 65 -3.97 11.83 -3.30
CA GLY A 65 -4.79 10.90 -4.05
C GLY A 65 -6.04 10.45 -3.31
N SER A 66 -6.60 9.34 -3.81
CA SER A 66 -7.87 8.79 -3.36
C SER A 66 -7.74 7.70 -2.30
N ILE A 67 -6.54 7.16 -2.05
CA ILE A 67 -6.35 6.06 -1.10
C ILE A 67 -6.27 6.60 0.33
N ASP A 68 -7.12 6.09 1.23
CA ASP A 68 -7.11 6.47 2.65
C ASP A 68 -5.96 5.81 3.42
N PHE A 69 -4.76 6.36 3.24
CA PHE A 69 -3.58 5.89 3.96
C PHE A 69 -3.64 6.13 5.47
N LYS A 70 -4.45 7.07 5.97
CA LYS A 70 -4.60 7.25 7.43
C LYS A 70 -5.29 6.03 8.04
N ALA A 71 -6.38 5.57 7.44
CA ALA A 71 -7.07 4.35 7.88
C ALA A 71 -6.18 3.11 7.73
N ILE A 72 -5.43 2.99 6.63
CA ILE A 72 -4.55 1.84 6.38
C ILE A 72 -3.39 1.78 7.40
N PHE A 73 -2.69 2.89 7.64
CA PHE A 73 -1.57 2.93 8.60
C PHE A 73 -2.02 2.73 10.04
N ALA A 74 -3.26 3.08 10.39
CA ALA A 74 -3.83 2.78 11.71
C ALA A 74 -3.89 1.27 11.99
N GLU A 75 -4.07 0.45 10.95
CA GLU A 75 -4.18 -1.01 11.02
C GLU A 75 -2.84 -1.74 10.73
N LYS A 76 -1.70 -1.03 10.78
CA LYS A 76 -0.36 -1.61 10.53
C LYS A 76 -0.02 -2.82 11.41
N LYS A 77 -0.56 -2.89 12.63
CA LYS A 77 -0.36 -4.05 13.52
C LYS A 77 -1.13 -5.27 13.05
N LEU A 78 -2.34 -5.08 12.51
CA LEU A 78 -3.20 -6.17 12.04
C LEU A 78 -2.60 -6.84 10.80
N SER A 79 -2.03 -6.04 9.88
CA SER A 79 -1.35 -6.55 8.69
C SER A 79 -0.05 -7.31 9.00
N GLY A 80 0.59 -7.00 10.14
CA GLY A 80 1.93 -7.48 10.51
C GLY A 80 3.07 -6.61 9.97
N MET A 81 2.79 -5.39 9.51
CA MET A 81 3.76 -4.51 8.86
C MET A 81 5.02 -4.28 9.73
N LYS A 82 6.19 -4.50 9.13
CA LYS A 82 7.52 -4.18 9.66
C LYS A 82 8.21 -3.11 8.83
N HIS A 83 8.01 -3.13 7.52
CA HIS A 83 8.57 -2.16 6.57
C HIS A 83 7.49 -1.67 5.62
N PHE A 84 7.69 -0.48 5.07
CA PHE A 84 6.97 0.00 3.91
C PHE A 84 7.93 0.78 3.03
N PHE A 85 7.65 0.79 1.73
CA PHE A 85 8.46 1.46 0.73
C PHE A 85 7.59 2.46 -0.02
N VAL A 86 8.05 3.71 -0.08
CA VAL A 86 7.40 4.75 -0.88
C VAL A 86 7.76 4.50 -2.33
N GLU A 87 6.75 4.39 -3.19
CA GLU A 87 6.92 4.15 -4.62
C GLU A 87 6.19 5.22 -5.44
N HIS A 88 6.65 5.45 -6.67
CA HIS A 88 6.02 6.37 -7.61
C HIS A 88 6.49 6.03 -9.02
N GLU A 89 5.56 5.72 -9.92
CA GLU A 89 5.88 5.13 -11.23
C GLU A 89 5.59 6.07 -12.41
N ASN A 90 4.61 6.97 -12.29
CA ASN A 90 4.19 7.89 -13.34
C ASN A 90 3.63 9.20 -12.78
N ASN A 91 3.26 10.15 -13.66
CA ASN A 91 2.62 11.42 -13.29
C ASN A 91 3.43 12.26 -12.27
N TYR A 92 4.76 12.25 -12.43
CA TYR A 92 5.67 12.97 -11.55
C TYR A 92 5.45 14.48 -11.60
N ASN A 93 5.40 15.11 -10.43
CA ASN A 93 5.32 16.55 -10.29
C ASN A 93 6.10 17.04 -9.06
N PRO A 94 7.23 17.78 -9.23
CA PRO A 94 7.78 18.28 -10.49
C PRO A 94 8.69 17.29 -11.24
N ASN A 95 9.22 16.26 -10.58
CA ASN A 95 10.13 15.24 -11.12
C ASN A 95 10.18 14.03 -10.17
N PRO A 96 10.83 12.91 -10.52
CA PRO A 96 10.83 11.70 -9.70
C PRO A 96 11.26 11.91 -8.25
N ILE A 97 12.36 12.65 -8.03
CA ILE A 97 12.86 12.92 -6.68
C ILE A 97 11.92 13.85 -5.92
N GLY A 98 11.35 14.86 -6.58
CA GLY A 98 10.38 15.79 -5.98
C GLY A 98 9.10 15.11 -5.52
N SER A 99 8.57 14.17 -6.33
CA SER A 99 7.36 13.40 -5.99
C SER A 99 7.60 12.44 -4.83
N ILE A 100 8.74 11.75 -4.81
CA ILE A 100 9.12 10.89 -3.68
C ILE A 100 9.32 11.72 -2.42
N LYS A 101 10.01 12.87 -2.51
CA LYS A 101 10.20 13.77 -1.36
C LYS A 101 8.87 14.20 -0.78
N THR A 102 7.93 14.65 -1.61
CA THR A 102 6.61 15.11 -1.18
C THR A 102 5.83 13.99 -0.48
N SER A 103 5.85 12.77 -1.03
CA SER A 103 5.22 11.60 -0.41
C SER A 103 5.85 11.27 0.95
N CYS A 104 7.18 11.25 1.03
CA CYS A 104 7.91 11.01 2.28
C CYS A 104 7.63 12.08 3.34
N ASP A 105 7.57 13.37 2.96
CA ASP A 105 7.26 14.47 3.86
C ASP A 105 5.84 14.31 4.43
N TYR A 106 4.85 13.99 3.59
CA TYR A 106 3.48 13.76 4.03
C TYR A 106 3.39 12.58 5.01
N ILE A 107 4.02 11.45 4.69
CA ILE A 107 4.02 10.25 5.54
C ILE A 107 4.61 10.58 6.92
N LYS A 108 5.78 11.21 6.96
CA LYS A 108 6.45 11.62 8.21
C LYS A 108 5.63 12.57 9.07
N ALA A 109 4.86 13.46 8.44
CA ALA A 109 4.08 14.45 9.16
C ALA A 109 2.72 13.94 9.63
N ASN A 110 2.16 12.90 9.00
CA ASN A 110 0.73 12.55 9.16
C ASN A 110 0.45 11.08 9.49
N LEU A 111 1.35 10.14 9.15
CA LEU A 111 1.05 8.71 9.20
C LEU A 111 1.94 7.91 10.15
N ILE A 112 3.15 8.41 10.44
CA ILE A 112 4.12 7.76 11.34
C ILE A 112 4.58 8.66 12.47
#